data_AF-Q3C0G0-F1
#
_entry.id   AF-Q3C0G0-F1
#
_cell.length_a   1.000
_cell.length_b   1.000
_cell.length_c   1.000
_cell.angle_alpha   90.00
_cell.angle_beta   90.00
_cell.angle_gamma   90.00
#
_symmetry.space_group_name_H-M   'P 1'
#
loop_
_entity.id
_entity.type
_entity.pdbx_description
1 polymer ?
#
loop_
_entity_poly.entity_id
_entity_poly.type
_entity_poly.pdbx_seq_one_letter_code
_entity_poly.pdbx_strand_id
1 'polypeptide(L)'
;MRFFLDTEWADPVGSELVSIGLVSEDSHHRFYAERDPLPAMPTDFVRHVVYPILQGKPASMSEMAMTTGLRVFLGADQAPLVLADYAHDLVLLRYVLAGFDMPDDQAQECGPIPQVQGLLIDGDQIDRKVEWLFENRPMLRARRHHALNDAEALRMAWKLCRAEQALDKTGD
;
A
#
# COMPACT_ATOMS: atom_id res chain seq x y z
N MET A 1 15.73 1.62 2.30
CA MET A 1 14.59 1.99 3.17
C MET A 1 13.54 0.90 3.08
N ARG A 2 12.76 0.68 4.15
CA ARG A 2 11.61 -0.23 4.14
C ARG A 2 10.32 0.57 4.05
N PHE A 3 9.41 0.12 3.19
CA PHE A 3 8.07 0.65 3.06
C PHE A 3 7.05 -0.46 3.31
N PHE A 4 5.93 -0.10 3.92
CA PHE A 4 4.77 -0.97 4.10
C PHE A 4 3.72 -0.54 3.09
N LEU A 5 3.19 -1.52 2.37
CA LEU A 5 2.26 -1.35 1.28
C LEU A 5 0.92 -1.97 1.65
N ASP A 6 -0.13 -1.29 1.24
CA ASP A 6 -1.47 -1.84 1.13
C ASP A 6 -2.15 -1.24 -0.11
N THR A 7 -3.08 -1.97 -0.71
CA THR A 7 -3.84 -1.56 -1.88
C THR A 7 -5.31 -1.94 -1.72
N GLU A 8 -6.17 -1.14 -2.35
CA GLU A 8 -7.58 -1.47 -2.51
C GLU A 8 -7.86 -1.69 -4.00
N TRP A 9 -8.74 -2.63 -4.34
CA TRP A 9 -9.09 -2.97 -5.71
C TRP A 9 -10.59 -3.29 -5.86
N ALA A 10 -11.13 -3.11 -7.07
CA ALA A 10 -12.56 -3.07 -7.31
C ALA A 10 -13.19 -4.42 -7.62
N ASP A 11 -12.42 -5.40 -8.05
CA ASP A 11 -12.89 -6.68 -8.62
C ASP A 11 -12.49 -7.90 -7.78
N PRO A 12 -13.19 -9.04 -7.88
CA PRO A 12 -12.87 -10.22 -7.07
C PRO A 12 -11.50 -10.85 -7.35
N VAL A 13 -10.86 -10.55 -8.50
CA VAL A 13 -9.58 -11.15 -8.89
C VAL A 13 -8.38 -10.24 -8.64
N GLY A 14 -8.58 -9.04 -8.08
CA GLY A 14 -7.47 -8.17 -7.67
C GLY A 14 -6.73 -7.51 -8.82
N SER A 15 -7.45 -7.12 -9.89
CA SER A 15 -6.86 -6.54 -11.10
C SER A 15 -7.15 -5.04 -11.28
N GLU A 16 -8.26 -4.54 -10.74
CA GLU A 16 -8.71 -3.17 -10.92
C GLU A 16 -8.35 -2.32 -9.70
N LEU A 17 -7.13 -1.76 -9.69
CA LEU A 17 -6.68 -0.87 -8.61
C LEU A 17 -7.66 0.29 -8.36
N VAL A 18 -7.96 0.51 -7.08
CA VAL A 18 -8.71 1.66 -6.56
C VAL A 18 -7.77 2.66 -5.90
N SER A 19 -6.92 2.21 -4.98
CA SER A 19 -5.95 3.07 -4.29
C SER A 19 -4.71 2.31 -3.85
N ILE A 20 -3.61 3.02 -3.66
CA ILE A 20 -2.33 2.48 -3.19
C ILE A 20 -1.77 3.36 -2.08
N GLY A 21 -1.32 2.74 -0.99
CA GLY A 21 -0.73 3.42 0.16
C GLY A 21 0.63 2.84 0.50
N LEU A 22 1.64 3.71 0.67
CA LEU A 22 2.95 3.33 1.19
C LEU A 22 3.36 4.22 2.35
N VAL A 23 3.96 3.61 3.37
CA VAL A 23 4.57 4.34 4.49
C VAL A 23 5.94 3.76 4.83
N SER A 24 6.94 4.62 5.01
CA SER A 24 8.28 4.19 5.43
C SER A 24 8.27 3.65 6.86
N GLU A 25 9.23 2.78 7.18
CA GLU A 25 9.40 2.21 8.53
C GLU A 25 9.46 3.27 9.65
N ASP A 26 10.08 4.42 9.38
CA ASP A 26 10.17 5.56 10.29
C ASP A 26 8.91 6.44 10.30
N SER A 27 7.96 6.23 9.39
CA SER A 27 6.73 7.02 9.14
C SER A 27 6.90 8.42 8.53
N HIS A 28 8.13 8.83 8.19
CA HIS A 28 8.41 10.17 7.66
C HIS A 28 8.07 10.32 6.17
N HIS A 29 8.11 9.23 5.41
CA HIS A 29 7.83 9.21 3.98
C HIS A 29 6.54 8.45 3.72
N ARG A 30 5.61 9.10 3.01
CA ARG A 30 4.28 8.55 2.71
C ARG A 30 3.93 8.83 1.27
N PHE A 31 3.35 7.84 0.61
CA PHE A 31 2.74 7.97 -0.70
C PHE A 31 1.31 7.45 -0.64
N TYR A 32 0.38 8.20 -1.20
CA TYR A 32 -1.01 7.76 -1.32
C TYR A 32 -1.61 8.32 -2.60
N ALA A 33 -2.25 7.45 -3.36
CA ALA A 33 -2.91 7.82 -4.59
C ALA A 33 -4.17 6.97 -4.79
N GLU A 34 -5.18 7.59 -5.39
CA GLU A 34 -6.47 7.00 -5.75
C GLU A 34 -6.61 7.10 -7.26
N ARG A 35 -7.07 6.04 -7.92
CA ARG A 35 -7.21 6.03 -9.38
C ARG A 35 -8.35 6.97 -9.78
N ASP A 36 -8.10 7.83 -10.77
CA ASP A 36 -9.09 8.71 -11.40
C ASP A 36 -9.09 8.49 -12.92
N PRO A 37 -10.19 8.00 -13.52
CA PRO A 37 -11.46 7.65 -12.87
C PRO A 37 -11.36 6.37 -12.02
N LEU A 38 -12.22 6.27 -10.99
CA LEU A 38 -12.41 5.02 -10.26
C LEU A 38 -12.98 3.93 -11.18
N PRO A 39 -12.65 2.64 -10.94
CA PRO A 39 -13.26 1.54 -11.66
C PRO A 39 -14.80 1.60 -11.62
N ALA A 40 -15.46 1.42 -12.77
CA ALA A 40 -16.89 1.67 -12.90
C ALA A 40 -17.78 0.57 -12.30
N MET A 41 -17.23 -0.65 -12.11
CA MET A 41 -17.98 -1.84 -11.70
C MET A 41 -17.40 -2.46 -10.41
N PRO A 42 -17.37 -1.73 -9.29
CA PRO A 42 -16.87 -2.28 -8.03
C PRO A 42 -17.78 -3.37 -7.47
N THR A 43 -17.20 -4.27 -6.69
CA THR A 43 -17.97 -5.14 -5.78
C THR A 43 -18.82 -4.32 -4.80
N ASP A 44 -19.86 -4.94 -4.23
CA ASP A 44 -20.70 -4.28 -3.22
C ASP A 44 -19.88 -3.83 -2.00
N PHE A 45 -18.89 -4.61 -1.58
CA PHE A 45 -18.00 -4.22 -0.49
C PHE A 45 -17.24 -2.93 -0.82
N VAL A 46 -16.55 -2.89 -1.96
CA VAL A 46 -15.77 -1.72 -2.38
C VAL A 46 -16.65 -0.49 -2.52
N ARG A 47 -17.83 -0.63 -3.11
CA ARG A 47 -18.80 0.47 -3.29
C ARG A 47 -19.24 1.09 -1.96
N HIS A 48 -19.49 0.28 -0.93
CA HIS A 48 -20.09 0.74 0.32
C HIS A 48 -19.09 0.97 1.45
N VAL A 49 -17.87 0.42 1.34
CA VAL A 49 -16.85 0.48 2.39
C VAL A 49 -15.64 1.29 1.96
N VAL A 50 -15.08 1.02 0.76
CA VAL A 50 -13.83 1.63 0.29
C VAL A 50 -14.06 3.00 -0.34
N TYR A 51 -14.97 3.10 -1.32
CA TYR A 51 -15.21 4.36 -2.04
C TYR A 51 -15.61 5.53 -1.11
N PRO A 52 -16.44 5.32 -0.06
CA PRO A 52 -16.81 6.41 0.84
C PRO A 52 -15.69 6.98 1.70
N ILE A 53 -14.59 6.24 1.89
CA ILE A 53 -13.47 6.66 2.76
C ILE A 53 -12.26 7.22 1.99
N LEU A 54 -12.33 7.23 0.66
CA LEU A 54 -11.38 7.93 -0.20
C LEU A 54 -11.32 9.42 0.13
N GLN A 55 -10.14 10.01 -0.01
CA GLN A 55 -9.83 11.41 0.25
C GLN A 55 -10.26 12.33 -0.90
N GLY A 56 -10.34 11.82 -2.13
CA GLY A 56 -10.55 12.66 -3.30
C GLY A 56 -9.31 13.49 -3.62
N LYS A 57 -9.49 14.65 -4.25
CA LYS A 57 -8.35 15.54 -4.56
C LYS A 57 -7.67 16.03 -3.27
N PRO A 58 -6.32 16.05 -3.22
CA PRO A 58 -5.38 15.83 -4.33
C PRO A 58 -4.91 14.37 -4.52
N ALA A 59 -5.42 13.42 -3.75
CA ALA A 59 -5.02 12.01 -3.85
C ALA A 59 -5.54 11.32 -5.13
N SER A 60 -6.66 11.78 -5.69
CA SER A 60 -7.16 11.29 -6.98
C SER A 60 -6.23 11.70 -8.12
N MET A 61 -5.65 10.72 -8.80
CA MET A 61 -4.64 10.86 -9.82
C MET A 61 -4.99 10.04 -11.06
N SER A 62 -4.69 10.58 -12.24
CA SER A 62 -4.62 9.77 -13.45
C SER A 62 -3.55 8.68 -13.30
N GLU A 63 -3.68 7.61 -14.08
CA GLU A 63 -2.69 6.52 -14.12
C GLU A 63 -1.27 7.04 -14.38
N MET A 64 -1.10 7.93 -15.36
CA MET A 64 0.19 8.56 -15.65
C MET A 64 0.77 9.36 -14.47
N ALA A 65 -0.07 10.15 -13.79
CA ALA A 65 0.36 10.91 -12.62
C ALA A 65 0.71 10.00 -11.43
N MET A 66 -0.08 8.95 -11.21
CA MET A 66 0.17 7.95 -10.17
C MET A 66 1.48 7.20 -10.43
N THR A 67 1.69 6.68 -11.64
CA THR A 67 2.93 5.99 -12.03
C THR A 67 4.14 6.90 -11.88
N THR A 68 4.06 8.14 -12.39
CA THR A 68 5.15 9.12 -12.26
C THR A 68 5.48 9.39 -10.79
N GLY A 69 4.46 9.69 -9.97
CA GLY A 69 4.63 9.99 -8.55
C GLY A 69 5.22 8.81 -7.78
N LEU A 70 4.74 7.59 -8.04
CA LEU A 70 5.22 6.39 -7.37
C LEU A 70 6.65 6.03 -7.77
N ARG A 71 6.99 6.14 -9.06
CA ARG A 71 8.37 5.93 -9.54
C ARG A 71 9.34 6.93 -8.91
N VAL A 72 8.96 8.20 -8.81
CA VAL A 72 9.75 9.23 -8.11
C VAL A 72 9.87 8.91 -6.62
N PHE A 73 8.77 8.55 -5.96
CA PHE A 73 8.75 8.25 -4.53
C PHE A 73 9.66 7.09 -4.15
N LEU A 74 9.55 5.95 -4.85
CA LEU A 74 10.37 4.77 -4.59
C LEU A 74 11.79 4.90 -5.15
N GLY A 75 11.96 5.63 -6.26
CA GLY A 75 13.26 5.91 -6.87
C GLY A 75 14.15 6.90 -6.10
N ALA A 76 13.62 7.54 -5.06
CA ALA A 76 14.41 8.35 -4.12
C ALA A 76 15.39 7.49 -3.28
N ASP A 77 15.22 6.17 -3.27
CA ASP A 77 16.10 5.20 -2.64
C ASP A 77 16.64 4.21 -3.69
N GLN A 78 17.91 3.79 -3.56
CA GLN A 78 18.56 2.96 -4.58
C GLN A 78 18.00 1.54 -4.65
N ALA A 79 17.46 1.04 -3.54
CA ALA A 79 16.90 -0.32 -3.45
C ALA A 79 15.87 -0.39 -2.32
N PRO A 80 14.69 0.25 -2.48
CA PRO A 80 13.64 0.18 -1.47
C PRO A 80 13.13 -1.26 -1.33
N LEU A 81 12.93 -1.69 -0.08
CA LEU A 81 12.25 -2.93 0.25
C LEU A 81 10.79 -2.61 0.58
N VAL A 82 9.85 -3.15 -0.18
CA VAL A 82 8.41 -2.99 0.04
C VAL A 82 7.86 -4.27 0.64
N LEU A 83 7.22 -4.12 1.81
CA LEU A 83 6.62 -5.17 2.61
C LEU A 83 5.11 -5.09 2.44
N ALA A 84 4.47 -6.23 2.19
CA ALA A 84 3.01 -6.39 2.19
C ALA A 84 2.66 -7.69 2.89
N ASP A 85 1.47 -7.79 3.50
CA ASP A 85 0.93 -9.01 4.10
C ASP A 85 0.08 -9.84 3.12
N TYR A 86 -0.29 -9.26 1.99
CA TYR A 86 -0.98 -9.97 0.93
C TYR A 86 -0.25 -9.85 -0.43
N ALA A 87 -0.25 -10.95 -1.18
CA ALA A 87 0.57 -11.07 -2.38
C ALA A 87 0.07 -10.20 -3.54
N HIS A 88 -1.24 -9.92 -3.58
CA HIS A 88 -1.83 -9.09 -4.63
C HIS A 88 -1.38 -7.63 -4.55
N ASP A 89 -1.09 -7.10 -3.36
CA ASP A 89 -0.58 -5.74 -3.23
C ASP A 89 0.74 -5.57 -3.99
N LEU A 90 1.63 -6.58 -3.90
CA LEU A 90 2.88 -6.56 -4.65
C LEU A 90 2.66 -6.72 -6.17
N VAL A 91 1.60 -7.42 -6.59
CA VAL A 91 1.22 -7.50 -8.01
C VAL A 91 0.75 -6.14 -8.50
N LEU A 92 -0.15 -5.50 -7.75
CA LEU A 92 -0.71 -4.19 -8.07
C LEU A 92 0.36 -3.09 -8.02
N LEU A 93 1.30 -3.14 -7.07
CA LEU A 93 2.48 -2.27 -7.05
C LEU A 93 3.26 -2.37 -8.37
N ARG A 94 3.54 -3.60 -8.83
CA ARG A 94 4.26 -3.81 -10.10
C ARG A 94 3.46 -3.30 -11.29
N TYR A 95 2.14 -3.48 -11.28
CA TYR A 95 1.25 -2.98 -12.32
C TYR A 95 1.29 -1.43 -12.40
N VAL A 96 1.21 -0.72 -11.26
CA VAL A 96 1.35 0.76 -11.25
C VAL A 96 2.75 1.17 -11.70
N LEU A 97 3.80 0.50 -11.22
CA LEU A 97 5.18 0.78 -11.61
C LEU A 97 5.43 0.52 -13.09
N ALA A 98 4.77 -0.46 -13.70
CA ALA A 98 4.85 -0.72 -15.15
C ALA A 98 4.14 0.35 -15.98
N GLY A 99 3.17 1.07 -15.38
CA GLY A 99 2.38 2.08 -16.07
C GLY A 99 0.97 1.62 -16.42
N PHE A 100 0.36 0.76 -15.60
CA PHE A 100 -0.96 0.20 -15.90
C PHE A 100 -0.98 -0.51 -17.25
N ASP A 101 -2.01 -0.25 -18.06
CA ASP A 101 -2.14 -0.68 -19.45
C ASP A 101 -1.78 0.45 -20.44
N MET A 102 -1.07 1.48 -19.98
CA MET A 102 -0.61 2.56 -20.87
C MET A 102 0.31 1.98 -21.95
N PRO A 103 0.27 2.52 -23.19
CA PRO A 103 1.24 2.19 -24.22
C PRO A 103 2.68 2.45 -23.76
N ASP A 104 3.64 1.69 -24.29
CA ASP A 104 5.05 1.72 -23.86
C ASP A 104 5.68 3.12 -23.92
N ASP A 105 5.31 3.95 -24.89
CA ASP A 105 5.80 5.32 -25.02
C ASP A 105 5.31 6.22 -23.87
N GLN A 106 4.02 6.16 -23.54
CA GLN A 106 3.44 6.86 -22.39
C GLN A 106 4.00 6.35 -21.06
N ALA A 107 4.17 5.03 -20.93
CA ALA A 107 4.79 4.44 -19.76
C ALA A 107 6.24 4.92 -19.60
N GLN A 108 7.00 5.12 -20.68
CA GLN A 108 8.36 5.66 -20.62
C GLN A 108 8.42 7.13 -20.19
N GLU A 109 7.42 7.94 -20.55
CA GLU A 109 7.31 9.35 -20.14
C GLU A 109 7.19 9.51 -18.61
N CYS A 110 6.71 8.49 -17.90
CA CYS A 110 6.61 8.49 -16.43
C CYS A 110 7.97 8.37 -15.70
N GLY A 111 9.09 8.31 -16.42
CA GLY A 111 10.43 8.18 -15.87
C GLY A 111 10.88 6.72 -15.65
N PRO A 112 12.06 6.46 -15.08
CA PRO A 112 12.57 5.10 -14.95
C PRO A 112 11.77 4.28 -13.93
N ILE A 113 11.61 2.98 -14.19
CA ILE A 113 11.06 2.04 -13.21
C ILE A 113 12.13 1.80 -12.11
N PRO A 114 11.84 2.10 -10.83
CA PRO A 114 12.79 1.86 -9.74
C PRO A 114 13.00 0.36 -9.49
N GLN A 115 14.20 -0.01 -9.03
CA GLN A 115 14.54 -1.38 -8.66
C GLN A 115 14.02 -1.69 -7.24
N VAL A 116 12.74 -2.07 -7.17
CA VAL A 116 12.06 -2.35 -5.91
C VAL A 116 12.16 -3.83 -5.56
N GLN A 117 12.49 -4.14 -4.31
CA GLN A 117 12.41 -5.49 -3.78
C GLN A 117 11.08 -5.67 -3.04
N GLY A 118 10.31 -6.70 -3.40
CA GLY A 118 9.08 -7.06 -2.68
C GLY A 118 9.32 -8.18 -1.69
N LEU A 119 8.78 -8.05 -0.47
CA LEU A 119 8.79 -9.10 0.54
C LEU A 119 7.39 -9.28 1.10
N LEU A 120 6.84 -10.49 0.95
CA LEU A 120 5.63 -10.87 1.67
C LEU A 120 6.01 -11.08 3.14
N ILE A 121 5.30 -10.40 4.03
CA ILE A 121 5.40 -10.58 5.47
C ILE A 121 4.11 -11.22 5.96
N ASP A 122 4.14 -12.52 6.18
CA ASP A 122 3.00 -13.29 6.67
C ASP A 122 3.27 -13.84 8.07
N GLY A 123 2.17 -14.16 8.77
CA GLY A 123 2.21 -14.95 9.99
C GLY A 123 1.20 -14.48 11.03
N ASP A 124 0.58 -15.46 11.71
CA ASP A 124 -0.46 -15.27 12.73
C ASP A 124 -0.19 -14.15 13.73
N GLN A 125 1.07 -13.89 14.07
CA GLN A 125 1.42 -12.82 15.01
C GLN A 125 1.21 -11.43 14.42
N ILE A 126 1.62 -11.20 13.17
CA ILE A 126 1.43 -9.89 12.51
C ILE A 126 -0.06 -9.64 12.34
N ASP A 127 -0.81 -10.62 11.82
CA ASP A 127 -2.25 -10.52 11.59
C ASP A 127 -3.00 -10.19 12.89
N ARG A 128 -2.69 -10.90 13.98
CA ARG A 128 -3.29 -10.62 15.30
C ARG A 128 -2.96 -9.22 15.80
N LYS A 129 -1.76 -8.69 15.53
CA LYS A 129 -1.38 -7.33 15.93
C LYS A 129 -2.09 -6.28 15.07
N VAL A 130 -2.29 -6.54 13.78
CA VAL A 130 -3.10 -5.68 12.90
C VAL A 130 -4.54 -5.61 13.43
N GLU A 131 -5.17 -6.75 13.70
CA GLU A 131 -6.53 -6.77 14.27
C GLU A 131 -6.59 -6.06 15.62
N TRP A 132 -5.64 -6.36 16.52
CA TRP A 132 -5.56 -5.69 17.81
C TRP A 132 -5.41 -4.16 17.67
N LEU A 133 -4.64 -3.68 16.70
CA LEU A 133 -4.49 -2.24 16.43
C LEU A 133 -5.82 -1.62 15.99
N PHE A 134 -6.57 -2.26 15.10
CA PHE A 134 -7.89 -1.77 14.71
C PHE A 134 -8.88 -1.80 15.88
N GLU A 135 -8.88 -2.84 16.70
CA GLU A 135 -9.76 -2.92 17.87
C GLU A 135 -9.48 -1.82 18.90
N ASN A 136 -8.19 -1.50 19.12
CA ASN A 136 -7.75 -0.64 20.22
C ASN A 136 -7.44 0.80 19.80
N ARG A 137 -7.52 1.13 18.50
CA ARG A 137 -7.27 2.50 17.99
C ARG A 137 -8.46 2.99 17.16
N PRO A 138 -9.42 3.70 17.78
CA PRO A 138 -10.65 4.14 17.11
C PRO A 138 -10.42 4.96 15.84
N MET A 139 -9.38 5.80 15.80
CA MET A 139 -9.05 6.60 14.61
C MET A 139 -8.53 5.74 13.45
N LEU A 140 -7.76 4.70 13.75
CA LEU A 140 -7.27 3.74 12.75
C LEU A 140 -8.45 2.90 12.22
N ARG A 141 -9.31 2.43 13.12
CA ARG A 141 -10.52 1.66 12.77
C ARG A 141 -11.52 2.42 11.92
N ALA A 142 -11.70 3.71 12.18
CA ALA A 142 -12.64 4.55 11.44
C ALA A 142 -12.26 4.69 9.96
N ARG A 143 -11.02 4.34 9.59
CA ARG A 143 -10.51 4.38 8.22
C ARG A 143 -9.93 3.03 7.78
N ARG A 144 -10.36 1.92 8.38
CA ARG A 144 -10.00 0.58 7.88
C ARG A 144 -10.49 0.45 6.43
N HIS A 145 -9.69 -0.21 5.57
CA HIS A 145 -9.86 -0.28 4.11
C HIS A 145 -9.51 1.00 3.35
N HIS A 146 -8.72 1.87 3.98
CA HIS A 146 -8.07 2.98 3.30
C HIS A 146 -6.59 2.65 3.17
N ALA A 147 -6.07 2.53 1.95
CA ALA A 147 -4.76 1.92 1.73
C ALA A 147 -3.61 2.49 2.58
N LEU A 148 -3.49 3.83 2.71
CA LEU A 148 -2.44 4.40 3.57
C LEU A 148 -2.61 4.10 5.06
N ASN A 149 -3.86 3.95 5.51
CA ASN A 149 -4.19 3.68 6.90
C ASN A 149 -3.88 2.22 7.26
N ASP A 150 -4.17 1.31 6.33
CA ASP A 150 -3.95 -0.12 6.52
C ASP A 150 -2.45 -0.45 6.37
N ALA A 151 -1.73 0.21 5.44
CA ALA A 151 -0.27 0.19 5.40
C ALA A 151 0.38 0.69 6.72
N GLU A 152 -0.19 1.71 7.36
CA GLU A 152 0.26 2.19 8.66
C GLU A 152 -0.03 1.18 9.79
N ALA A 153 -1.20 0.52 9.74
CA ALA A 153 -1.52 -0.56 10.68
C ALA A 153 -0.50 -1.71 10.55
N LEU A 154 -0.19 -2.14 9.33
CA LEU A 154 0.79 -3.18 9.04
C LEU A 154 2.19 -2.80 9.53
N ARG A 155 2.64 -1.56 9.26
CA ARG A 155 3.91 -1.02 9.76
C ARG A 155 4.00 -1.12 11.28
N MET A 156 2.94 -0.69 11.97
CA MET A 156 2.87 -0.71 13.42
C MET A 156 2.89 -2.13 13.99
N ALA A 157 2.11 -3.04 13.40
CA ALA A 157 2.06 -4.45 13.78
C ALA A 157 3.44 -5.10 13.66
N TRP A 158 4.10 -4.91 12.51
CA TRP A 158 5.44 -5.43 12.26
C TRP A 158 6.47 -4.92 13.28
N LYS A 159 6.41 -3.62 13.64
CA LYS A 159 7.30 -3.06 14.68
C LYS A 159 7.06 -3.67 16.05
N LEU A 160 5.81 -3.93 16.42
CA LEU A 160 5.46 -4.58 17.68
C LEU A 160 6.03 -6.01 17.73
N CYS A 161 5.82 -6.81 16.68
CA CYS A 161 6.36 -8.17 16.61
C CYS A 161 7.89 -8.19 16.70
N ARG A 162 8.58 -7.25 16.04
CA ARG A 162 10.05 -7.17 16.11
C ARG A 162 10.58 -6.75 17.47
N ALA A 163 9.86 -5.87 18.18
CA ALA A 163 10.23 -5.48 19.53
C ALA A 163 10.11 -6.66 20.50
N GLU A 164 9.04 -7.46 20.39
CA GLU A 164 8.82 -8.66 21.21
C GLU A 164 9.93 -9.69 20.98
N GLN A 165 10.26 -9.98 19.72
CA GLN A 165 11.36 -10.90 19.37
C GLN A 165 12.74 -10.44 19.87
N ALA A 166 12.95 -9.12 19.97
CA ALA A 166 14.20 -8.58 20.49
C ALA A 166 14.31 -8.76 22.01
N LEU A 167 13.20 -8.62 22.74
CA LEU A 167 13.12 -8.84 24.19
C LEU A 167 13.39 -10.30 24.55
N ASP A 168 12.78 -11.24 23.81
CA ASP A 168 12.96 -12.68 24.02
C ASP A 168 14.43 -13.11 23.87
N LYS A 169 15.17 -12.50 22.92
CA LYS A 169 16.59 -12.80 22.69
C LYS A 169 17.55 -12.21 23.71
N THR A 170 17.09 -11.28 24.54
CA THR A 170 17.91 -10.65 25.60
C THR A 170 17.65 -11.23 26.99
N GLY A 171 16.71 -12.16 27.11
CA GLY A 171 16.35 -12.84 28.35
C GLY A 171 17.04 -14.19 28.60
N ASP A 172 17.84 -14.67 27.63
CA ASP A 172 18.74 -15.85 27.73
C ASP A 172 20.20 -15.41 27.98
#